data_AF-A0A440L566-F1
#
_entry.id   AF-A0A440L566-F1
#
_cell.length_a   1.000
_cell.length_b   1.000
_cell.length_c   1.000
_cell.angle_alpha   90.00
_cell.angle_beta   90.00
_cell.angle_gamma   90.00
#
_symmetry.space_group_name_H-M   'P 1'
#
loop_
_entity.id
_entity.type
_entity.pdbx_description
1 polymer ?
#
loop_
_entity_poly.entity_id
_entity_poly.type
_entity_poly.pdbx_seq_one_letter_code
_entity_poly.pdbx_strand_id
1 'polypeptide(L)'
;MAIPHRLAAEYPTRCLQLLEAVEPFARDKNLVGSFALLVAAAVLTIPFERARAKHFLHRESDAEMTKMIDGLNKVKFSEAPFWGGDGPSGWRQSHIVEHFDAPERWVARDGKHPLAEDGQNFLPEKTAASLLRALRNALAHGNIIYLNKDGQEQEGDLVHFLAFLSRYEEGEEQQAKSETYRLIVTTEGEFLRFIKRWADWIGYRSIDDKAVEAA
;
A
#
# COMPACT_ATOMS: atom_id res chain seq x y z
N MET A 1 26.16 12.68 0.25
CA MET A 1 24.79 13.24 0.09
C MET A 1 24.53 14.24 1.21
N ALA A 2 23.97 15.40 0.90
CA ALA A 2 23.61 16.42 1.89
C ALA A 2 22.23 16.13 2.53
N ILE A 3 21.99 16.75 3.69
CA ILE A 3 20.72 16.72 4.43
C ILE A 3 19.58 17.19 3.51
N PRO A 4 18.44 16.48 3.42
CA PRO A 4 17.33 16.91 2.59
C PRO A 4 16.74 18.24 3.07
N HIS A 5 16.46 19.14 2.12
CA HIS A 5 15.86 20.44 2.42
C HIS A 5 14.37 20.29 2.79
N ARG A 6 13.66 19.40 2.08
CA ARG A 6 12.29 18.96 2.37
C ARG A 6 12.22 17.44 2.50
N LEU A 7 12.46 16.92 3.70
CA LEU A 7 12.49 15.47 3.96
C LEU A 7 11.23 14.76 3.42
N ALA A 8 10.03 15.27 3.66
CA ALA A 8 8.79 14.59 3.26
C ALA A 8 8.70 14.31 1.75
N ALA A 9 9.34 15.15 0.93
CA ALA A 9 9.20 15.16 -0.51
C ALA A 9 10.45 14.61 -1.22
N GLU A 10 11.63 14.93 -0.69
CA GLU A 10 12.91 14.39 -1.19
C GLU A 10 13.14 12.94 -0.75
N TYR A 11 12.59 12.51 0.38
CA TYR A 11 12.79 11.15 0.89
C TYR A 11 12.21 10.08 -0.05
N PRO A 12 10.96 10.17 -0.55
CA PRO A 12 10.44 9.23 -1.54
C PRO A 12 11.31 9.12 -2.79
N THR A 13 11.79 10.26 -3.32
CA THR A 13 12.67 10.29 -4.50
C THR A 13 14.02 9.59 -4.24
N ARG A 14 14.62 9.83 -3.07
CA ARG A 14 15.86 9.15 -2.65
C ARG A 14 15.64 7.64 -2.46
N CYS A 15 14.51 7.25 -1.89
CA CYS A 15 14.12 5.84 -1.78
C CYS A 15 13.93 5.19 -3.14
N LEU A 16 13.38 5.90 -4.12
CA LEU A 16 13.22 5.38 -5.48
C LEU A 16 14.57 5.10 -6.15
N GLN A 17 15.54 6.02 -6.02
CA GLN A 17 16.90 5.79 -6.55
C GLN A 17 17.57 4.55 -5.95
N LEU A 18 17.40 4.35 -4.63
CA LEU A 18 17.90 3.14 -3.95
C LEU A 18 17.12 1.90 -4.41
N LEU A 19 15.81 2.03 -4.62
CA LEU A 19 14.97 0.94 -5.10
C LEU A 19 15.45 0.47 -6.48
N GLU A 20 15.63 1.39 -7.42
CA GLU A 20 16.06 1.09 -8.80
C GLU A 20 17.42 0.39 -8.84
N ALA A 21 18.34 0.78 -7.95
CA ALA A 21 19.66 0.15 -7.86
C ALA A 21 19.61 -1.29 -7.33
N VAL A 22 18.68 -1.61 -6.42
CA VAL A 22 18.65 -2.90 -5.70
C VAL A 22 17.64 -3.88 -6.29
N GLU A 23 16.62 -3.40 -7.02
CA GLU A 23 15.59 -4.26 -7.62
C GLU A 23 16.13 -5.40 -8.49
N PRO A 24 17.14 -5.21 -9.38
CA PRO A 24 17.66 -6.31 -10.18
C PRO A 24 18.18 -7.47 -9.32
N PHE A 25 18.83 -7.15 -8.19
CA PHE A 25 19.29 -8.14 -7.22
C PHE A 25 18.12 -8.84 -6.52
N ALA A 26 17.11 -8.08 -6.10
CA ALA A 26 15.92 -8.66 -5.47
C ALA A 26 15.19 -9.64 -6.41
N ARG A 27 15.11 -9.31 -7.71
CA ARG A 27 14.56 -10.20 -8.73
C ARG A 27 15.39 -11.46 -8.92
N ASP A 28 16.72 -11.33 -9.06
CA ASP A 28 17.64 -12.46 -9.21
C ASP A 28 17.56 -13.45 -8.02
N LYS A 29 17.23 -12.95 -6.83
CA LYS A 29 17.15 -13.74 -5.60
C LYS A 29 15.74 -14.16 -5.18
N ASN A 30 14.72 -13.88 -5.98
CA ASN A 30 13.31 -14.11 -5.62
C ASN A 30 12.90 -13.44 -4.29
N LEU A 31 13.40 -12.22 -4.06
CA LEU A 31 13.14 -11.41 -2.86
C LEU A 31 12.20 -10.22 -3.14
N VAL A 32 11.49 -10.23 -4.28
CA VAL A 32 10.70 -9.06 -4.74
C VAL A 32 9.62 -8.68 -3.73
N GLY A 33 8.85 -9.64 -3.21
CA GLY A 33 7.85 -9.39 -2.18
C GLY A 33 8.43 -8.73 -0.92
N SER A 34 9.47 -9.33 -0.33
CA SER A 34 10.11 -8.79 0.88
C SER A 34 10.79 -7.44 0.63
N PHE A 35 11.41 -7.25 -0.52
CA PHE A 35 12.00 -5.99 -0.94
C PHE A 35 10.93 -4.89 -1.08
N ALA A 36 9.80 -5.21 -1.72
CA ALA A 36 8.71 -4.27 -1.87
C ALA A 36 8.12 -3.86 -0.51
N LEU A 37 8.00 -4.78 0.45
CA LEU A 37 7.55 -4.48 1.82
C LEU A 37 8.53 -3.58 2.58
N LEU A 38 9.84 -3.85 2.46
CA LEU A 38 10.90 -3.02 3.04
C LEU A 38 10.78 -1.57 2.54
N VAL A 39 10.64 -1.37 1.23
CA VAL A 39 10.53 -0.03 0.66
C VAL A 39 9.18 0.60 1.00
N ALA A 40 8.09 -0.17 0.97
CA ALA A 40 6.75 0.30 1.32
C ALA A 40 6.69 0.87 2.74
N ALA A 41 7.32 0.20 3.71
CA ALA A 41 7.38 0.67 5.09
C ALA A 41 8.01 2.07 5.20
N ALA A 42 9.02 2.37 4.38
CA ALA A 42 9.65 3.68 4.32
C ALA A 42 8.82 4.72 3.53
N VAL A 43 8.39 4.35 2.32
CA VAL A 43 7.86 5.30 1.31
C VAL A 43 6.36 5.55 1.45
N LEU A 44 5.59 4.64 2.04
CA LEU A 44 4.18 4.89 2.36
C LEU A 44 4.04 5.53 3.73
N THR A 45 4.64 4.94 4.77
CA THR A 45 4.36 5.33 6.16
C THR A 45 4.83 6.74 6.46
N ILE A 46 6.07 7.09 6.08
CA ILE A 46 6.65 8.39 6.46
C ILE A 46 5.91 9.56 5.79
N PRO A 47 5.67 9.57 4.46
CA PRO A 47 4.91 10.65 3.83
C PRO A 47 3.46 10.70 4.32
N PHE A 48 2.81 9.55 4.51
CA PHE A 48 1.42 9.50 4.97
C PHE A 48 1.25 10.08 6.39
N GLU A 49 2.20 9.81 7.30
CA GLU A 49 2.16 10.41 8.65
C GLU A 49 2.56 11.88 8.64
N ARG A 50 3.53 12.29 7.81
CA ARG A 50 4.00 13.69 7.75
C ARG A 50 3.02 14.64 7.05
N ALA A 51 2.25 14.14 6.10
CA ALA A 51 1.25 14.92 5.39
C ALA A 51 0.02 15.25 6.26
N ARG A 52 -0.13 14.64 7.43
CA ARG A 52 -1.18 15.02 8.39
C ARG A 52 -0.85 16.39 8.98
N ALA A 53 -1.73 17.37 8.79
CA ALA A 53 -1.57 18.73 9.32
C ALA A 53 -1.38 18.81 10.86
N LYS A 54 -1.76 17.74 11.59
CA LYS A 54 -1.57 17.61 13.04
C LYS A 54 -0.18 17.10 13.44
N HIS A 55 0.69 16.75 12.50
CA HIS A 55 2.02 16.24 12.79
C HIS A 55 2.91 17.37 13.32
N PHE A 56 3.62 17.15 14.45
CA PHE A 56 4.40 18.19 15.13
C PHE A 56 5.60 18.74 14.30
N LEU A 57 6.03 18.00 13.28
CA LEU A 57 7.04 18.43 12.31
C LEU A 57 6.47 18.97 10.99
N HIS A 58 5.15 19.21 10.92
CA HIS A 58 4.52 19.78 9.72
C HIS A 58 5.08 21.19 9.47
N ARG A 59 5.44 21.47 8.21
CA ARG A 59 5.88 22.80 7.75
C ARG A 59 4.85 23.33 6.75
N GLU A 60 4.73 24.66 6.64
CA GLU A 60 3.88 25.28 5.61
C GLU A 60 4.24 24.80 4.19
N SER A 61 5.52 24.49 3.97
CA SER A 61 6.03 23.89 2.73
C SER A 61 5.43 22.52 2.38
N ASP A 62 4.80 21.84 3.34
CA ASP A 62 4.17 20.54 3.14
C ASP A 62 2.67 20.66 2.80
N ALA A 63 2.10 21.88 2.74
CA ALA A 63 0.68 22.11 2.52
C ALA A 63 0.15 21.56 1.18
N GLU A 64 0.93 21.67 0.10
CA GLU A 64 0.56 21.11 -1.20
C GLU A 64 0.54 19.57 -1.18
N MET A 65 1.47 18.96 -0.45
CA MET A 65 1.49 17.51 -0.23
C MET A 65 0.27 17.06 0.59
N THR A 66 -0.08 17.79 1.65
CA THR A 66 -1.30 17.56 2.42
C THR A 66 -2.53 17.65 1.52
N LYS A 67 -2.67 18.68 0.69
CA LYS A 67 -3.79 18.80 -0.27
C LYS A 67 -3.84 17.64 -1.26
N MET A 68 -2.69 17.21 -1.78
CA MET A 68 -2.62 16.07 -2.70
C MET A 68 -3.12 14.78 -2.04
N ILE A 69 -2.64 14.48 -0.82
CA ILE A 69 -3.05 13.29 -0.06
C ILE A 69 -4.52 13.40 0.36
N ASP A 70 -4.98 14.58 0.78
CA ASP A 70 -6.39 14.81 1.11
C ASP A 70 -7.32 14.63 -0.09
N GLY A 71 -6.84 14.95 -1.29
CA GLY A 71 -7.55 14.68 -2.55
C GLY A 71 -7.86 13.19 -2.75
N LEU A 72 -7.01 12.29 -2.25
CA LEU A 72 -7.20 10.84 -2.36
C LEU A 72 -8.37 10.32 -1.51
N ASN A 73 -8.91 11.12 -0.57
CA ASN A 73 -10.09 10.75 0.20
C ASN A 73 -11.34 10.60 -0.69
N LYS A 74 -11.37 11.29 -1.84
CA LYS A 74 -12.53 11.37 -2.73
C LYS A 74 -12.41 10.52 -3.99
N VAL A 75 -11.23 9.95 -4.24
CA VAL A 75 -10.92 9.25 -5.50
C VAL A 75 -10.92 7.74 -5.26
N LYS A 76 -11.54 6.98 -6.16
CA LYS A 76 -11.47 5.51 -6.14
C LYS A 76 -10.01 5.07 -6.30
N PHE A 77 -9.61 4.00 -5.62
CA PHE A 77 -8.24 3.50 -5.73
C PHE A 77 -7.88 3.15 -7.18
N SER A 78 -8.83 2.63 -7.95
CA SER A 78 -8.64 2.32 -9.36
C SER A 78 -8.38 3.53 -10.26
N GLU A 79 -8.81 4.71 -9.82
CA GLU A 79 -8.75 5.97 -10.57
C GLU A 79 -7.70 6.93 -10.00
N ALA A 80 -6.94 6.48 -9.00
CA ALA A 80 -5.99 7.33 -8.31
C ALA A 80 -4.92 7.87 -9.28
N PRO A 81 -4.50 9.15 -9.13
CA PRO A 81 -3.61 9.80 -10.09
C PRO A 81 -2.24 9.15 -10.21
N PHE A 82 -1.77 8.47 -9.16
CA PHE A 82 -0.53 7.70 -9.21
C PHE A 82 -0.57 6.53 -10.21
N TRP A 83 -1.75 6.10 -10.67
CA TRP A 83 -1.85 5.07 -11.70
C TRP A 83 -1.61 5.55 -13.12
N GLY A 84 -1.57 6.87 -13.39
CA GLY A 84 -1.33 7.36 -14.75
C GLY A 84 -2.27 6.80 -15.82
N GLY A 85 -3.47 6.31 -15.45
CA GLY A 85 -4.46 5.71 -16.35
C GLY A 85 -4.46 4.18 -16.44
N ASP A 86 -3.41 3.47 -15.99
CA ASP A 86 -3.28 2.01 -16.18
C ASP A 86 -4.09 1.16 -15.18
N GLY A 87 -4.49 1.77 -14.05
CA GLY A 87 -5.24 1.12 -12.99
C GLY A 87 -4.51 -0.02 -12.25
N PRO A 88 -5.09 -0.54 -11.16
CA PRO A 88 -4.48 -1.53 -10.26
C PRO A 88 -4.73 -2.98 -10.72
N SER A 89 -4.10 -3.42 -11.81
CA SER A 89 -4.19 -4.81 -12.26
C SER A 89 -3.75 -5.80 -11.17
N GLY A 90 -4.46 -6.92 -11.01
CA GLY A 90 -4.11 -7.95 -10.03
C GLY A 90 -4.38 -7.60 -8.56
N TRP A 91 -4.99 -6.45 -8.27
CA TRP A 91 -5.43 -6.09 -6.92
C TRP A 91 -6.85 -6.57 -6.63
N ARG A 92 -7.07 -7.01 -5.39
CA ARG A 92 -8.38 -7.42 -4.88
C ARG A 92 -8.56 -6.94 -3.45
N GLN A 93 -9.82 -6.68 -3.08
CA GLN A 93 -10.18 -6.44 -1.69
C GLN A 93 -11.40 -7.27 -1.31
N SER A 94 -11.28 -8.04 -0.24
CA SER A 94 -12.35 -8.88 0.32
C SER A 94 -12.40 -8.77 1.85
N HIS A 95 -13.40 -9.39 2.47
CA HIS A 95 -13.47 -9.49 3.93
C HIS A 95 -13.45 -10.96 4.32
N ILE A 96 -12.48 -11.36 5.12
CA ILE A 96 -12.44 -12.69 5.73
C ILE A 96 -13.34 -12.65 6.97
N VAL A 97 -14.28 -13.58 7.04
CA VAL A 97 -15.24 -13.70 8.16
C VAL A 97 -15.00 -14.95 9.00
N GLU A 98 -14.28 -15.93 8.47
CA GLU A 98 -13.91 -17.17 9.17
C GLU A 98 -12.46 -17.56 8.86
N HIS A 99 -11.82 -18.26 9.80
CA HIS A 99 -10.48 -18.85 9.65
C HIS A 99 -9.36 -17.85 9.30
N PHE A 100 -9.38 -16.64 9.88
CA PHE A 100 -8.40 -15.60 9.52
C PHE A 100 -6.93 -16.02 9.67
N ASP A 101 -6.65 -17.00 10.53
CA ASP A 101 -5.35 -17.55 10.86
C ASP A 101 -4.88 -18.69 9.94
N ALA A 102 -5.73 -19.16 9.03
CA ALA A 102 -5.43 -20.26 8.10
C ALA A 102 -5.76 -19.83 6.65
N PRO A 103 -4.78 -19.26 5.90
CA PRO A 103 -5.00 -18.71 4.56
C PRO A 103 -5.71 -19.66 3.60
N GLU A 104 -5.36 -20.93 3.61
CA GLU A 104 -5.96 -21.97 2.77
C GLU A 104 -7.42 -22.27 3.11
N ARG A 105 -7.93 -21.77 4.24
CA ARG A 105 -9.30 -21.94 4.72
C ARG A 105 -10.06 -20.63 4.80
N TRP A 106 -9.52 -19.52 4.29
CA TRP A 106 -10.22 -18.24 4.33
C TRP A 106 -11.59 -18.32 3.67
N VAL A 107 -12.60 -17.84 4.40
CA VAL A 107 -13.96 -17.70 3.90
C VAL A 107 -14.33 -16.23 3.88
N ALA A 108 -14.74 -15.74 2.71
CA ALA A 108 -15.23 -14.38 2.54
C ALA A 108 -16.74 -14.27 2.81
N ARG A 109 -17.28 -13.04 2.82
CA ARG A 109 -18.73 -12.79 3.10
C ARG A 109 -19.69 -13.49 2.14
N ASP A 110 -19.23 -13.86 0.95
CA ASP A 110 -20.00 -14.61 -0.05
C ASP A 110 -19.86 -16.14 0.10
N GLY A 111 -19.19 -16.61 1.16
CA GLY A 111 -18.94 -18.03 1.42
C GLY A 111 -17.82 -18.65 0.58
N LYS A 112 -17.07 -17.84 -0.19
CA LYS A 112 -16.01 -18.34 -1.09
C LYS A 112 -14.63 -17.96 -0.57
N HIS A 113 -13.60 -18.62 -1.12
CA HIS A 113 -12.22 -18.22 -0.89
C HIS A 113 -11.96 -16.84 -1.53
N PRO A 114 -11.28 -15.90 -0.84
CA PRO A 114 -10.97 -14.57 -1.37
C PRO A 114 -10.24 -14.50 -2.72
N LEU A 115 -9.52 -15.57 -3.07
CA LEU A 115 -8.78 -15.68 -4.33
C LEU A 115 -9.54 -16.43 -5.43
N ALA A 116 -10.76 -16.92 -5.16
CA ALA A 116 -11.61 -17.52 -6.19
C ALA A 116 -11.84 -16.55 -7.37
N GLU A 117 -11.93 -17.06 -8.59
CA GLU A 117 -12.13 -16.23 -9.79
C GLU A 117 -13.40 -15.38 -9.70
N ASP A 118 -14.48 -15.98 -9.20
CA ASP A 118 -15.81 -15.39 -9.00
C ASP A 118 -16.07 -14.99 -7.54
N GLY A 119 -15.00 -14.84 -6.76
CA GLY A 119 -15.05 -14.34 -5.40
C GLY A 119 -15.32 -12.84 -5.34
N GLN A 120 -15.90 -12.40 -4.24
CA GLN A 120 -16.21 -11.00 -3.98
C GLN A 120 -14.96 -10.10 -4.07
N ASN A 121 -15.07 -9.04 -4.88
CA ASN A 121 -14.04 -8.00 -4.99
C ASN A 121 -14.66 -6.60 -4.80
N PHE A 122 -14.36 -5.98 -3.66
CA PHE A 122 -14.82 -4.64 -3.34
C PHE A 122 -13.89 -3.53 -3.82
N LEU A 123 -12.72 -3.86 -4.37
CA LEU A 123 -11.72 -2.88 -4.79
C LEU A 123 -12.31 -1.75 -5.67
N PRO A 124 -13.22 -2.01 -6.65
CA PRO A 124 -13.78 -0.96 -7.51
C PRO A 124 -14.55 0.13 -6.75
N GLU A 125 -15.01 -0.14 -5.54
CA GLU A 125 -15.77 0.81 -4.70
C GLU A 125 -14.93 1.44 -3.59
N LYS A 126 -13.65 1.05 -3.43
CA LYS A 126 -12.81 1.60 -2.36
C LYS A 126 -12.08 2.86 -2.82
N THR A 127 -12.09 3.85 -1.93
CA THR A 127 -11.26 5.05 -2.11
C THR A 127 -9.78 4.73 -1.90
N ALA A 128 -8.92 5.51 -2.54
CA ALA A 128 -7.48 5.38 -2.39
C ALA A 128 -7.06 5.54 -0.91
N ALA A 129 -7.60 6.53 -0.21
CA ALA A 129 -7.30 6.74 1.21
C ALA A 129 -7.68 5.54 2.09
N SER A 130 -8.82 4.89 1.83
CA SER A 130 -9.24 3.71 2.60
C SER A 130 -8.30 2.53 2.41
N LEU A 131 -7.81 2.32 1.19
CA LEU A 131 -6.86 1.25 0.88
C LEU A 131 -5.47 1.56 1.45
N LEU A 132 -4.97 2.77 1.26
CA LEU A 132 -3.68 3.22 1.80
C LEU A 132 -3.62 3.12 3.32
N ARG A 133 -4.71 3.47 4.02
CA ARG A 133 -4.81 3.31 5.48
C ARG A 133 -4.69 1.83 5.89
N ALA A 134 -5.35 0.93 5.18
CA ALA A 134 -5.29 -0.50 5.46
C ALA A 134 -3.88 -1.07 5.20
N LEU A 135 -3.24 -0.69 4.10
CA LEU A 135 -1.85 -1.07 3.79
C LEU A 135 -0.88 -0.56 4.87
N ARG A 136 -1.00 0.72 5.26
CA ARG A 136 -0.18 1.32 6.33
C ARG A 136 -0.36 0.57 7.64
N ASN A 137 -1.59 0.23 8.02
CA ASN A 137 -1.84 -0.51 9.26
C ASN A 137 -1.25 -1.91 9.21
N ALA A 138 -1.41 -2.62 8.09
CA ALA A 138 -0.80 -3.93 7.91
C ALA A 138 0.74 -3.88 8.00
N LEU A 139 1.37 -2.90 7.34
CA LEU A 139 2.81 -2.66 7.40
C LEU A 139 3.29 -2.32 8.82
N ALA A 140 2.54 -1.51 9.56
CA ALA A 140 2.92 -1.09 10.91
C ALA A 140 2.79 -2.20 11.95
N HIS A 141 1.85 -3.14 11.76
CA HIS A 141 1.56 -4.22 12.71
C HIS A 141 2.14 -5.57 12.30
N GLY A 142 2.73 -5.68 11.10
CA GLY A 142 3.24 -6.95 10.58
C GLY A 142 2.13 -7.91 10.13
N ASN A 143 0.93 -7.40 9.85
CA ASN A 143 -0.21 -8.21 9.40
C ASN A 143 -0.12 -8.48 7.89
N ILE A 144 0.97 -9.10 7.47
CA ILE A 144 1.30 -9.38 6.07
C ILE A 144 1.53 -10.88 5.94
N ILE A 145 0.91 -11.48 4.94
CA ILE A 145 0.98 -12.91 4.67
C ILE A 145 1.53 -13.10 3.26
N TYR A 146 2.49 -14.03 3.14
CA TYR A 146 3.09 -14.41 1.88
C TYR A 146 2.35 -15.63 1.35
N LEU A 147 1.86 -15.55 0.11
CA LEU A 147 1.10 -16.63 -0.49
C LEU A 147 1.75 -17.09 -1.78
N ASN A 148 1.77 -18.40 -1.99
CA ASN A 148 2.13 -19.00 -3.27
C ASN A 148 1.03 -18.74 -4.33
N LYS A 149 1.24 -19.24 -5.56
CA LYS A 149 0.30 -19.09 -6.68
C LYS A 149 -1.09 -19.70 -6.41
N ASP A 150 -1.15 -20.68 -5.52
CA ASP A 150 -2.37 -21.41 -5.14
C ASP A 150 -3.07 -20.74 -3.95
N GLY A 151 -2.54 -19.63 -3.44
CA GLY A 151 -3.13 -18.86 -2.34
C GLY A 151 -2.82 -19.41 -0.95
N GLN A 152 -1.75 -20.19 -0.80
CA GLN A 152 -1.37 -20.84 0.46
C GLN A 152 -0.08 -20.25 1.03
N GLU A 153 0.03 -20.24 2.35
CA GLU A 153 1.28 -19.90 3.05
C GLU A 153 2.05 -21.19 3.36
N GLN A 154 3.05 -21.50 2.53
CA GLN A 154 3.86 -22.71 2.66
C GLN A 154 5.35 -22.37 2.63
N GLU A 155 6.10 -22.91 3.60
CA GLU A 155 7.54 -22.70 3.69
C GLU A 155 8.25 -23.29 2.46
N GLY A 156 9.19 -22.52 1.90
CA GLY A 156 10.00 -22.91 0.73
C GLY A 156 9.37 -22.60 -0.62
N ASP A 157 8.08 -22.23 -0.65
CA ASP A 157 7.42 -21.84 -1.89
C ASP A 157 7.82 -20.44 -2.36
N LEU A 158 7.70 -20.22 -3.67
CA LEU A 158 7.86 -18.90 -4.25
C LEU A 158 6.65 -18.03 -3.94
N VAL A 159 6.93 -16.83 -3.43
CA VAL A 159 5.92 -15.80 -3.20
C VAL A 159 5.31 -15.40 -4.54
N HIS A 160 3.98 -15.40 -4.59
CA HIS A 160 3.24 -14.90 -5.73
C HIS A 160 2.33 -13.73 -5.33
N PHE A 161 1.60 -13.89 -4.23
CA PHE A 161 0.77 -12.83 -3.67
C PHE A 161 1.29 -12.31 -2.33
N LEU A 162 1.02 -11.03 -2.09
CA LEU A 162 1.10 -10.40 -0.78
C LEU A 162 -0.33 -10.12 -0.31
N ALA A 163 -0.66 -10.63 0.87
CA ALA A 163 -1.93 -10.42 1.54
C ALA A 163 -1.74 -9.48 2.73
N PHE A 164 -2.54 -8.43 2.81
CA PHE A 164 -2.50 -7.44 3.88
C PHE A 164 -3.79 -7.51 4.68
N LEU A 165 -3.67 -7.82 5.98
CA LEU A 165 -4.80 -7.89 6.90
C LEU A 165 -4.90 -6.62 7.73
N SER A 166 -6.09 -6.04 7.74
CA SER A 166 -6.44 -4.98 8.69
C SER A 166 -7.73 -5.36 9.38
N ARG A 167 -7.78 -5.23 10.71
CA ARG A 167 -9.06 -5.36 11.42
C ARG A 167 -10.07 -4.37 10.85
N TYR A 168 -11.29 -4.87 10.67
CA TYR A 168 -12.38 -4.09 10.15
C TYR A 168 -13.12 -3.43 11.32
N GLU A 169 -13.05 -2.11 11.42
CA GLU A 169 -13.69 -1.33 12.47
C GLU A 169 -15.08 -0.86 11.99
N GLU A 170 -16.10 -1.72 12.08
CA GLU A 170 -17.51 -1.28 12.06
C GLU A 170 -18.00 -1.22 13.51
N GLY A 171 -17.81 -0.09 14.19
CA GLY A 171 -18.44 0.23 15.49
C GLY A 171 -18.10 -0.68 16.69
N GLU A 172 -18.45 -0.21 17.89
CA GLU A 172 -18.18 -0.91 19.16
C GLU A 172 -19.02 -2.20 19.32
N GLU A 173 -20.24 -2.23 18.77
CA GLU A 173 -21.16 -3.38 18.90
C GLU A 173 -20.79 -4.61 18.04
N GLN A 174 -20.17 -4.39 16.87
CA GLN A 174 -19.72 -5.47 15.98
C GLN A 174 -18.28 -5.93 16.29
N GLN A 175 -17.50 -5.07 16.95
CA GLN A 175 -16.20 -5.41 17.55
C GLN A 175 -16.27 -6.59 18.52
N ALA A 176 -17.40 -6.74 19.23
CA ALA A 176 -17.62 -7.83 20.17
C ALA A 176 -18.12 -9.14 19.53
N LYS A 177 -18.52 -9.11 18.25
CA LYS A 177 -19.24 -10.21 17.59
C LYS A 177 -18.60 -10.77 16.31
N SER A 178 -17.69 -10.06 15.65
CA SER A 178 -17.07 -10.57 14.42
C SER A 178 -15.55 -10.38 14.39
N GLU A 179 -14.83 -11.46 14.13
CA GLU A 179 -13.43 -11.45 13.71
C GLU A 179 -13.34 -11.14 12.20
N THR A 180 -14.06 -10.12 11.72
CA THR A 180 -14.00 -9.76 10.31
C THR A 180 -12.69 -9.02 10.03
N TYR A 181 -11.87 -9.57 9.14
CA TYR A 181 -10.66 -8.90 8.66
C TYR A 181 -10.87 -8.38 7.25
N ARG A 182 -10.46 -7.14 7.01
CA ARG A 182 -10.28 -6.63 5.66
C ARG A 182 -9.01 -7.25 5.10
N LEU A 183 -9.14 -7.92 3.97
CA LEU A 183 -8.04 -8.48 3.20
C LEU A 183 -7.84 -7.64 1.93
N ILE A 184 -6.60 -7.24 1.69
CA ILE A 184 -6.15 -6.71 0.39
C ILE A 184 -5.12 -7.69 -0.14
N VAL A 185 -5.30 -8.15 -1.38
CA VAL A 185 -4.33 -9.03 -2.03
C VAL A 185 -3.88 -8.43 -3.34
N THR A 186 -2.59 -8.56 -3.64
CA THR A 186 -1.99 -8.23 -4.94
C THR A 186 -0.78 -9.12 -5.18
N THR A 187 -0.28 -9.17 -6.42
CA THR A 187 0.97 -9.87 -6.71
C THR A 187 2.17 -9.06 -6.20
N GLU A 188 3.29 -9.71 -5.93
CA GLU A 188 4.52 -9.00 -5.52
C GLU A 188 5.00 -7.98 -6.58
N GLY A 189 4.81 -8.29 -7.86
CA GLY A 189 5.15 -7.40 -8.97
C GLY A 189 4.24 -6.17 -9.04
N GLU A 190 2.93 -6.36 -8.87
CA GLU A 190 1.96 -5.26 -8.88
C GLU A 190 2.06 -4.40 -7.62
N PHE A 191 2.45 -4.99 -6.48
CA PHE A 191 2.77 -4.24 -5.28
C PHE A 191 4.00 -3.36 -5.49
N LEU A 192 5.10 -3.90 -6.02
CA LEU A 192 6.30 -3.11 -6.32
C LEU A 192 6.00 -1.98 -7.33
N ARG A 193 5.20 -2.28 -8.37
CA ARG A 193 4.75 -1.28 -9.35
C ARG A 193 4.00 -0.13 -8.68
N PHE A 194 3.09 -0.46 -7.75
CA PHE A 194 2.38 0.53 -6.96
C PHE A 194 3.33 1.40 -6.13
N ILE A 195 4.31 0.80 -5.43
CA ILE A 195 5.27 1.56 -4.60
C ILE A 195 6.07 2.56 -5.43
N LYS A 196 6.55 2.16 -6.61
CA LYS A 196 7.26 3.06 -7.53
C LYS A 196 6.38 4.23 -7.97
N ARG A 197 5.19 3.92 -8.48
CA ARG A 197 4.22 4.92 -8.94
C ARG A 197 3.81 5.89 -7.84
N TRP A 198 3.63 5.38 -6.62
CA TRP A 198 3.38 6.21 -5.45
C TRP A 198 4.57 7.13 -5.14
N ALA A 199 5.79 6.60 -5.12
CA ALA A 199 7.02 7.35 -4.87
C ALA A 199 7.21 8.48 -5.89
N ASP A 200 7.01 8.16 -7.18
CA ASP A 200 7.04 9.12 -8.27
C ASP A 200 5.98 10.21 -8.10
N TRP A 201 4.73 9.82 -7.85
CA TRP A 201 3.63 10.78 -7.72
C TRP A 201 3.81 11.74 -6.54
N ILE A 202 4.21 11.23 -5.38
CA ILE A 202 4.42 12.06 -4.18
C ILE A 202 5.71 12.89 -4.30
N GLY A 203 6.71 12.40 -5.03
CA GLY A 203 7.99 13.07 -5.28
C GLY A 203 7.92 14.14 -6.38
N TYR A 204 7.11 13.95 -7.42
CA TYR A 204 7.08 14.80 -8.61
C TYR A 204 6.76 16.27 -8.29
N ARG A 205 5.77 16.53 -7.42
CA ARG A 205 5.40 17.90 -7.04
C ARG A 205 6.39 18.60 -6.11
N SER A 206 7.45 17.90 -5.69
CA SER A 206 8.53 18.50 -4.90
C SER A 206 9.59 19.21 -5.75
N ILE A 207 9.61 18.95 -7.06
CA ILE A 207 10.64 19.42 -7.98
C ILE A 207 10.26 20.79 -8.58
N ASP A 208 8.98 21.05 -8.82
CA ASP A 208 8.51 22.30 -9.47
C ASP A 208 8.73 23.57 -8.62
N ASP A 209 8.73 23.48 -7.29
CA ASP A 209 8.97 24.65 -6.43
C ASP A 209 10.42 25.19 -6.52
N LYS A 210 11.41 24.33 -6.83
CA LYS A 210 12.81 24.76 -6.96
C LYS A 210 13.05 25.64 -8.18
N ALA A 211 12.23 25.49 -9.22
CA ALA A 211 12.30 26.35 -10.40
C ALA A 211 11.70 27.74 -10.12
N VAL A 212 10.79 27.84 -9.14
CA VAL A 212 10.11 29.09 -8.77
C VAL A 212 10.92 29.91 -7.75
N GLU A 213 11.66 29.26 -6.84
CA GLU A 213 12.55 29.98 -5.89
C GLU A 213 13.90 30.41 -6.51
N ALA A 214 14.25 29.90 -7.69
CA ALA A 214 15.48 30.23 -8.41
C ALA A 214 15.29 31.24 -9.57
N ALA A 215 14.07 31.76 -9.77
CA ALA A 215 13.69 32.75 -10.78
C ALA A 215 13.29 34.09 -10.13
#